data_AF-A0A6B3IDJ4-F1
#
_entry.id   AF-A0A6B3IDJ4-F1
#
_cell.length_a   1.000
_cell.length_b   1.000
_cell.length_c   1.000
_cell.angle_alpha   90.00
_cell.angle_beta   90.00
_cell.angle_gamma   90.00
#
_symmetry.space_group_name_H-M   'P 1'
#
loop_
_entity.id
_entity.type
_entity.pdbx_description
1 polymer ?
#
loop_
_entity_poly.entity_id
_entity_poly.type
_entity_poly.pdbx_seq_one_letter_code
_entity_poly.pdbx_strand_id
1 'polypeptide(L)' 'SPVLHRAAYAELGLDDWSYDRFEVDEAALPGFVGGLDRSWAGLSLTMPLKRAIIPLLDEISPTAASVEAV' A
#
# COMPACT_ATOMS: atom_id res chain seq x y z
N SER A 1 -8.64 -1.50 -7.36
CA SER A 1 -8.62 -0.67 -6.14
C SER A 1 -9.01 0.78 -6.38
N PRO A 2 -8.43 1.54 -7.35
CA PRO A 2 -8.65 3.00 -7.41
C PRO A 2 -10.12 3.44 -7.46
N VAL A 3 -10.94 2.81 -8.32
CA VAL A 3 -12.38 3.14 -8.42
C VAL A 3 -13.11 2.92 -7.10
N LEU A 4 -12.87 1.79 -6.42
CA LEU A 4 -13.53 1.46 -5.16
C LEU A 4 -13.15 2.44 -4.04
N HIS A 5 -11.85 2.74 -3.88
CA HIS A 5 -11.39 3.66 -2.85
C HIS A 5 -11.83 5.09 -3.09
N ARG A 6 -11.72 5.59 -4.34
CA ARG A 6 -12.18 6.95 -4.68
C ARG A 6 -13.69 7.11 -4.48
N ALA A 7 -14.49 6.10 -4.83
CA ALA A 7 -15.92 6.12 -4.57
C ALA A 7 -16.22 6.15 -3.07
N ALA A 8 -15.51 5.35 -2.26
CA ALA A 8 -15.66 5.37 -0.82
C ALA A 8 -15.24 6.71 -0.20
N TYR A 9 -14.13 7.31 -0.67
CA TYR A 9 -13.67 8.62 -0.17
C TYR A 9 -14.67 9.72 -0.48
N ALA A 10 -15.24 9.74 -1.69
CA ALA A 10 -16.29 10.68 -2.06
C ALA A 10 -17.55 10.53 -1.18
N GLU A 11 -18.00 9.29 -0.93
CA GLU A 11 -19.17 9.04 -0.08
C GLU A 11 -18.92 9.44 1.38
N LEU A 12 -17.68 9.34 1.86
CA LEU A 12 -17.28 9.71 3.21
C LEU A 12 -16.92 11.21 3.36
N GLY A 13 -16.99 12.01 2.28
CA GLY A 13 -16.62 13.42 2.29
C GLY A 13 -15.12 13.67 2.48
N LEU A 14 -14.28 12.71 2.10
CA LEU A 14 -12.82 12.79 2.15
C LEU A 14 -12.27 13.40 0.86
N ASP A 15 -12.64 14.63 0.57
CA ASP A 15 -12.38 15.28 -0.73
C ASP A 15 -10.89 15.51 -1.01
N ASP A 16 -10.07 15.63 0.03
CA ASP A 16 -8.62 15.82 -0.07
C ASP A 16 -7.84 14.49 -0.15
N TRP A 17 -8.53 13.34 -0.14
CA TRP A 17 -7.89 12.03 -0.22
C TRP A 17 -7.79 11.55 -1.68
N SER A 18 -6.60 11.11 -2.07
CA SER A 18 -6.38 10.46 -3.36
C SER A 18 -6.10 8.98 -3.20
N TYR A 19 -6.35 8.23 -4.28
CA TYR A 19 -5.92 6.84 -4.39
C TYR A 19 -5.43 6.61 -5.82
N ASP A 20 -4.13 6.44 -5.98
CA ASP A 20 -3.48 6.34 -7.30
C ASP A 20 -2.83 4.98 -7.54
N ARG A 21 -2.32 4.79 -8.76
CA ARG A 21 -1.65 3.56 -9.18
C ARG A 21 -0.21 3.89 -9.54
N PHE A 22 0.70 3.11 -8.97
CA PHE A 22 2.13 3.19 -9.25
C PHE A 22 2.59 1.82 -9.75
N GLU A 23 3.29 1.79 -10.88
CA GLU A 23 3.96 0.57 -11.35
C GLU A 23 5.32 0.48 -10.66
N VAL A 24 5.47 -0.52 -9.81
CA VAL A 24 6.65 -0.75 -8.98
C VAL A 24 6.94 -2.24 -9.02
N ASP A 25 8.18 -2.60 -9.34
CA ASP A 25 8.67 -3.97 -9.22
C ASP A 25 9.39 -4.19 -7.88
N GLU A 26 9.80 -5.43 -7.61
CA GLU A 26 10.47 -5.77 -6.33
C GLU A 26 11.78 -5.02 -6.13
N ALA A 27 12.49 -4.67 -7.21
CA ALA A 27 13.76 -3.96 -7.15
C ALA A 27 13.58 -2.48 -6.78
N ALA A 28 12.52 -1.85 -7.29
CA ALA A 28 12.18 -0.46 -7.01
C ALA A 28 11.45 -0.27 -5.66
N LEU A 29 10.84 -1.34 -5.11
CA LEU A 29 10.02 -1.27 -3.91
C LEU A 29 10.70 -0.63 -2.68
N PRO A 30 11.95 -0.96 -2.32
CA PRO A 30 12.61 -0.35 -1.16
C PRO A 30 12.78 1.17 -1.32
N GLY A 31 13.14 1.63 -2.53
CA GLY A 31 13.28 3.05 -2.83
C GLY A 31 11.94 3.78 -2.80
N PHE A 32 10.89 3.13 -3.32
CA PHE A 32 9.54 3.68 -3.28
C PHE A 32 9.05 3.86 -1.83
N VAL A 33 9.16 2.81 -1.00
CA VAL A 33 8.73 2.85 0.41
C VAL A 33 9.56 3.85 1.22
N GLY A 34 10.88 3.87 1.01
CA GLY A 34 11.77 4.83 1.69
C GLY A 34 11.53 6.30 1.30
N GLY A 35 10.87 6.55 0.17
CA GLY A 35 10.48 7.89 -0.27
C GLY A 35 9.12 8.37 0.23
N LEU A 36 8.35 7.52 0.92
CA LEU A 36 7.04 7.89 1.46
C LEU A 36 7.22 8.87 2.63
N ASP A 37 6.42 9.94 2.63
CA ASP A 37 6.35 10.87 3.75
C ASP A 37 5.04 10.70 4.54
N ARG A 38 4.78 11.61 5.47
CA ARG A 38 3.60 11.57 6.35
C ARG A 38 2.28 11.86 5.64
N SER A 39 2.28 12.26 4.36
CA SER A 39 1.04 12.44 3.60
C SER A 39 0.39 11.10 3.21
N TRP A 40 1.16 10.00 3.26
CA TRP A 40 0.68 8.67 2.91
C TRP A 40 -0.01 8.00 4.11
N ALA A 41 -1.30 7.70 3.95
CA ALA A 41 -2.07 6.97 4.96
C ALA A 41 -1.94 5.44 4.84
N GLY A 42 -1.63 4.92 3.64
CA GLY A 42 -1.48 3.48 3.42
C GLY A 42 -1.39 3.10 1.94
N LEU A 43 -1.02 1.85 1.68
CA LEU A 43 -0.87 1.28 0.35
C LEU A 43 -1.67 0.00 0.24
N SER A 44 -2.18 -0.31 -0.95
CA SER A 44 -2.57 -1.68 -1.28
C SER A 44 -1.53 -2.28 -2.22
N LEU A 45 -1.08 -3.48 -1.90
CA LEU A 45 -0.07 -4.18 -2.67
C LEU A 45 -0.71 -5.29 -3.50
N THR A 46 -0.17 -5.47 -4.69
CA THR A 46 -0.52 -6.58 -5.57
C THR A 46 0.74 -7.29 -6.02
N MET A 47 0.59 -8.43 -6.70
CA MET A 47 1.71 -9.21 -7.21
C MET A 47 2.69 -8.34 -8.02
N PRO A 48 4.01 -8.53 -7.85
CA PRO A 48 4.67 -9.50 -6.96
C PRO A 48 4.90 -9.00 -5.51
N LEU A 49 4.46 -7.79 -5.17
CA LEU A 49 4.96 -7.03 -4.02
C LEU A 49 4.47 -7.50 -2.64
N LYS A 50 3.45 -8.37 -2.59
CA LYS A 50 2.84 -8.82 -1.32
C LYS A 50 3.80 -9.53 -0.38
N ARG A 51 4.81 -10.21 -0.93
CA ARG A 51 5.88 -10.86 -0.16
C ARG A 51 7.10 -9.95 -0.04
N ALA A 52 7.43 -9.22 -1.10
CA ALA A 52 8.61 -8.34 -1.15
C ALA A 52 8.56 -7.18 -0.13
N ILE A 53 7.37 -6.77 0.32
CA ILE A 53 7.22 -5.72 1.34
C ILE A 53 7.60 -6.16 2.75
N ILE A 54 7.46 -7.46 3.08
CA ILE A 54 7.62 -8.00 4.44
C ILE A 54 8.91 -7.52 5.14
N PRO A 55 10.12 -7.61 4.52
CA PRO A 55 11.35 -7.14 5.15
C PRO A 55 11.46 -5.62 5.33
N LEU A 56 10.55 -4.84 4.75
CA LEU A 56 10.51 -3.38 4.82
C LEU A 56 9.51 -2.84 5.86
N LEU A 57 8.75 -3.71 6.51
CA LEU A 57 7.74 -3.33 7.51
C LEU A 57 8.32 -3.47 8.92
N ASP A 58 8.03 -2.49 9.79
CA ASP A 58 8.38 -2.56 11.20
C ASP A 58 7.55 -3.60 11.96
N GLU A 59 6.30 -3.80 11.53
CA GLU A 59 5.34 -4.71 12.16
C GLU A 59 4.49 -5.44 11.12
N ILE A 60 4.13 -6.69 11.44
CA ILE A 60 3.25 -7.53 10.61
C ILE A 60 2.19 -8.16 11.53
N SER A 61 0.93 -8.08 11.10
CA SER A 61 -0.17 -8.69 11.85
C SER A 61 -0.04 -10.22 11.87
N PRO A 62 -0.55 -10.91 12.90
CA PRO A 62 -0.49 -12.38 12.98
C PRO A 62 -1.12 -13.08 11.77
N THR A 63 -2.16 -12.49 11.18
CA THR A 63 -2.84 -13.03 9.99
C THR A 63 -2.02 -12.85 8.72
N ALA A 64 -1.30 -11.74 8.55
CA ALA A 64 -0.40 -11.54 7.41
C ALA A 64 0.85 -12.43 7.52
N ALA A 65 1.36 -12.62 8.74
CA ALA A 65 2.49 -13.50 9.02
C ALA A 65 2.15 -14.98 8.69
N SER A 66 0.93 -15.45 8.98
CA SER A 66 0.55 -16.85 8.75
C SER A 66 0.43 -17.23 7.28
N VAL A 67 0.17 -16.26 6.40
CA VAL A 67 0.09 -16.46 4.94
C VAL A 67 1.33 -15.97 4.19
N GLU A 68 2.32 -15.44 4.93
CA GLU A 68 3.55 -14.85 4.40
C GLU A 68 3.27 -13.84 3.27
N ALA A 69 2.24 -13.01 3.45
CA ALA A 69 1.83 -12.00 2.48
C ALA A 69 1.03 -10.89 3.17
N VAL A 70 1.22 -9.64 2.71
CA VAL A 70 0.43 -8.47 3.09
C VAL A 70 -0.49 -8.06 1.93
#